data_AF-A0A5S5DG56-F1
#
_entry.id   AF-A0A5S5DG56-F1
#
_cell.length_a   1.000
_cell.length_b   1.000
_cell.length_c   1.000
_cell.angle_alpha   90.00
_cell.angle_beta   90.00
_cell.angle_gamma   90.00
#
_symmetry.space_group_name_H-M   'P 1'
#
loop_
_entity.id
_entity.type
_entity.pdbx_description
1 polymer ?
#
loop_
_entity_poly.entity_id
_entity_poly.type
_entity_poly.pdbx_seq_one_letter_code
_entity_poly.pdbx_strand_id
1 'polypeptide(L)'
;MPIELYIIIKIRAIRLDLGITAEEISLFLEKNPKYIGHIESNAHNAKYNDEILSSIALYLTERAKEKQKEFIKENDSTIIKTEYNIYDFYPTEILSDEKVIKEIPPIPSGSGPAPTLNALIEATDFFKKARTLKEIVEKANKEQSQNWEASNFTRSLERAVKGKNKRLKVILNDNGLNTYILLKKPKKD
;
A
#
# COMPACT_ATOMS: atom_id res chain seq x y z
N MET A 1 -22.63 1.00 -1.50
CA MET A 1 -23.14 -0.36 -1.24
C MET A 1 -22.01 -1.22 -0.68
N PRO A 2 -22.30 -2.27 0.11
CA PRO A 2 -21.26 -3.12 0.70
C PRO A 2 -20.30 -3.73 -0.33
N ILE A 3 -20.80 -4.09 -1.52
CA ILE A 3 -19.95 -4.57 -2.62
C ILE A 3 -18.92 -3.53 -3.09
N GLU A 4 -19.31 -2.26 -3.21
CA GLU A 4 -18.43 -1.18 -3.64
C GLU A 4 -17.33 -0.93 -2.60
N LEU A 5 -17.70 -0.95 -1.31
CA LEU A 5 -16.74 -0.81 -0.21
C LEU A 5 -15.76 -1.99 -0.17
N TYR A 6 -16.26 -3.21 -0.32
CA TYR A 6 -15.45 -4.42 -0.38
C TYR A 6 -14.39 -4.33 -1.50
N ILE A 7 -14.81 -3.98 -2.72
CA ILE A 7 -13.91 -3.84 -3.87
C ILE A 7 -12.81 -2.82 -3.58
N ILE A 8 -13.15 -1.67 -2.99
CA ILE A 8 -12.17 -0.63 -2.64
C ILE A 8 -11.15 -1.15 -1.63
N ILE A 9 -11.61 -1.80 -0.55
CA ILE A 9 -10.73 -2.37 0.47
C ILE A 9 -9.84 -3.47 -0.14
N LYS A 10 -10.40 -4.31 -1.01
CA LYS A 10 -9.68 -5.42 -1.65
C LYS A 10 -8.55 -4.92 -2.56
N ILE A 11 -8.84 -3.94 -3.42
CA ILE A 11 -7.84 -3.33 -4.30
C ILE A 11 -6.75 -2.63 -3.47
N ARG A 12 -7.14 -1.87 -2.45
CA ARG A 12 -6.21 -1.20 -1.55
C ARG A 12 -5.26 -2.19 -0.87
N ALA A 13 -5.77 -3.31 -0.37
CA ALA A 13 -4.94 -4.35 0.24
C ALA A 13 -3.93 -4.92 -0.77
N ILE A 14 -4.38 -5.32 -1.97
CA ILE A 14 -3.51 -5.90 -2.99
C ILE A 14 -2.41 -4.93 -3.42
N ARG A 15 -2.75 -3.65 -3.68
CA ARG A 15 -1.74 -2.68 -4.11
C ARG A 15 -0.71 -2.40 -3.00
N LEU A 16 -1.13 -2.36 -1.73
CA LEU A 16 -0.23 -2.16 -0.60
C LEU A 16 0.70 -3.35 -0.41
N ASP A 17 0.20 -4.57 -0.62
CA ASP A 17 1.00 -5.80 -0.65
C ASP A 17 2.05 -5.75 -1.76
N LEU A 18 1.68 -5.26 -2.94
CA LEU A 18 2.61 -5.09 -4.06
C LEU A 18 3.56 -3.91 -3.87
N GLY A 19 3.25 -2.96 -2.98
CA GLY A 19 4.04 -1.75 -2.76
C GLY A 19 3.76 -0.64 -3.77
N ILE A 20 2.57 -0.67 -4.35
CA ILE A 20 2.05 0.25 -5.36
C ILE A 20 1.25 1.36 -4.67
N THR A 21 1.56 2.60 -5.02
CA THR A 21 0.84 3.78 -4.54
C THR A 21 -0.45 4.02 -5.33
N ALA A 22 -1.42 4.70 -4.71
CA ALA A 22 -2.62 5.16 -5.42
C ALA A 22 -2.30 6.06 -6.63
N GLU A 23 -1.24 6.86 -6.53
CA GLU A 23 -0.77 7.74 -7.60
C GLU A 23 -0.27 6.94 -8.81
N GLU A 24 0.50 5.87 -8.60
CA GLU A 24 0.98 5.01 -9.69
C GLU A 24 -0.15 4.39 -10.50
N ILE A 25 -1.19 3.86 -9.83
CA ILE A 25 -2.37 3.32 -10.52
C ILE A 25 -3.11 4.43 -11.26
N SER A 26 -3.25 5.61 -10.65
CA SER A 26 -3.92 6.75 -11.28
C SER A 26 -3.21 7.19 -12.57
N LEU A 27 -1.87 7.22 -12.56
CA LEU A 27 -1.06 7.55 -13.73
C LEU A 27 -1.14 6.48 -14.81
N PHE A 28 -1.12 5.19 -14.43
CA PHE A 28 -1.32 4.08 -15.38
C PHE A 28 -2.67 4.16 -16.09
N LEU A 29 -3.73 4.57 -15.38
CA LEU A 29 -5.08 4.76 -15.93
C LEU A 29 -5.24 6.08 -16.73
N GLU A 30 -4.16 6.85 -16.91
CA GLU A 30 -4.17 8.18 -17.54
C GLU A 30 -5.18 9.14 -16.88
N LYS A 31 -5.35 9.02 -15.57
CA LYS A 31 -6.24 9.88 -14.76
C LYS A 31 -5.45 10.90 -13.95
N ASN A 32 -6.19 11.80 -13.30
CA ASN A 32 -5.63 12.70 -12.30
C ASN A 32 -4.84 11.90 -11.24
N PRO A 33 -3.63 12.32 -10.80
CA PRO A 33 -2.82 11.61 -9.82
C PRO A 33 -3.52 11.26 -8.49
N LYS A 34 -4.61 11.98 -8.17
CA LYS A 34 -5.43 11.75 -6.97
C LYS A 34 -6.64 10.84 -7.21
N TYR A 35 -6.86 10.36 -8.43
CA TYR A 35 -8.06 9.62 -8.82
C TYR A 35 -8.33 8.41 -7.92
N ILE A 36 -7.35 7.50 -7.81
CA ILE A 36 -7.45 6.33 -6.94
C ILE A 36 -7.49 6.76 -5.47
N GLY A 37 -6.72 7.77 -5.08
CA GLY A 37 -6.75 8.31 -3.73
C GLY A 37 -8.12 8.85 -3.31
N HIS A 38 -8.88 9.45 -4.24
CA HIS A 38 -10.24 9.88 -3.99
C HIS A 38 -11.18 8.68 -3.84
N ILE A 39 -11.07 7.66 -4.69
CA ILE A 39 -11.87 6.43 -4.57
C ILE A 39 -11.59 5.72 -3.25
N GLU A 40 -10.33 5.67 -2.81
CA GLU A 40 -9.94 5.04 -1.55
C GLU A 40 -10.11 5.93 -0.30
N SER A 41 -10.65 7.14 -0.46
CA SER A 41 -10.91 8.06 0.65
C SER A 41 -12.34 7.96 1.14
N ASN A 42 -12.51 8.12 2.46
CA ASN A 42 -13.82 8.24 3.11
C ASN A 42 -14.53 9.56 2.73
N ALA A 43 -13.79 10.56 2.22
CA ALA A 43 -14.33 11.89 1.90
C ALA A 43 -15.05 11.97 0.55
N HIS A 44 -14.89 10.97 -0.33
CA HIS A 44 -15.49 10.97 -1.66
C HIS A 44 -16.32 9.73 -1.88
N ASN A 45 -17.49 9.89 -2.51
CA ASN A 45 -18.38 8.77 -2.88
C ASN A 45 -18.02 8.14 -4.24
N ALA A 46 -16.79 8.35 -4.71
CA ALA A 46 -16.31 7.76 -5.95
C ALA A 46 -16.17 6.24 -5.81
N LYS A 47 -16.41 5.53 -6.92
CA LYS A 47 -16.35 4.08 -7.04
C LYS A 47 -15.68 3.67 -8.33
N TYR A 48 -15.22 2.42 -8.38
CA TYR A 48 -14.72 1.80 -9.60
C TYR A 48 -15.89 1.38 -10.50
N ASN A 49 -15.66 1.41 -11.81
CA ASN A 49 -16.49 0.74 -12.80
C ASN A 49 -15.70 -0.45 -13.39
N ASP A 50 -16.36 -1.34 -14.11
CA ASP A 50 -15.74 -2.58 -14.59
C ASP A 50 -14.58 -2.36 -15.58
N GLU A 51 -14.63 -1.28 -16.36
CA GLU A 51 -13.54 -0.88 -17.25
C GLU A 51 -12.28 -0.56 -16.43
N ILE A 52 -12.41 0.30 -15.41
CA ILE A 52 -11.31 0.67 -14.52
C ILE A 52 -10.82 -0.55 -13.72
N LEU A 53 -11.72 -1.41 -13.26
CA LEU A 53 -11.33 -2.65 -12.56
C LEU A 53 -10.50 -3.55 -13.48
N SER A 54 -10.91 -3.72 -14.72
CA SER A 54 -10.17 -4.53 -15.70
C SER A 54 -8.77 -3.97 -15.94
N SER A 55 -8.64 -2.65 -16.12
CA SER A 55 -7.34 -1.99 -16.25
C SER A 55 -6.47 -2.12 -14.99
N ILE A 56 -7.06 -2.01 -13.80
CA ILE A 56 -6.36 -2.23 -12.53
C ILE A 56 -5.84 -3.67 -12.45
N ALA A 57 -6.63 -4.68 -12.83
CA ALA A 57 -6.18 -6.07 -12.83
C ALA A 57 -4.96 -6.31 -13.73
N LEU A 58 -4.95 -5.70 -14.92
CA LEU A 58 -3.78 -5.74 -15.82
C LEU A 58 -2.54 -5.13 -15.16
N TYR A 59 -2.69 -3.94 -14.54
CA TYR A 59 -1.58 -3.29 -13.87
C TYR A 59 -1.04 -4.10 -12.69
N LEU A 60 -1.92 -4.63 -11.84
CA LEU A 60 -1.53 -5.46 -10.70
C LEU A 60 -0.83 -6.74 -11.15
N THR A 61 -1.27 -7.34 -12.26
CA THR A 61 -0.62 -8.49 -12.90
C THR A 61 0.80 -8.17 -13.33
N GLU A 62 1.00 -7.07 -14.06
CA GLU A 62 2.33 -6.63 -14.50
C GLU A 62 3.27 -6.42 -13.30
N ARG A 63 2.80 -5.68 -12.29
CA ARG A 63 3.59 -5.39 -11.09
C ARG A 63 3.89 -6.62 -10.25
N ALA A 64 2.95 -7.56 -10.15
CA ALA A 64 3.17 -8.80 -9.42
C ALA A 64 4.18 -9.71 -10.12
N LYS A 65 4.15 -9.77 -11.47
CA LYS A 65 5.18 -10.47 -12.26
C LYS A 65 6.56 -9.84 -12.07
N GLU A 66 6.66 -8.51 -12.08
CA GLU A 66 7.91 -7.81 -11.78
C GLU A 66 8.44 -8.17 -10.39
N LYS A 67 7.55 -8.12 -9.38
CA LYS A 67 7.90 -8.42 -7.99
C LYS A 67 8.31 -9.88 -7.78
N GLN A 68 7.66 -10.84 -8.43
CA GLN A 68 8.06 -12.24 -8.38
C GLN A 68 9.45 -12.45 -9.00
N LYS A 69 9.77 -11.74 -10.08
CA LYS A 69 11.12 -11.75 -10.69
C LYS A 69 12.18 -11.16 -9.76
N GLU A 70 11.84 -10.12 -8.99
CA GLU A 70 12.74 -9.56 -7.97
C GLU A 70 13.04 -10.58 -6.87
N PHE A 71 12.03 -11.30 -6.38
CA PHE A 71 12.22 -12.34 -5.36
C PHE A 71 13.19 -13.43 -5.84
N ILE A 72 13.00 -13.92 -7.07
CA ILE A 72 13.90 -14.91 -7.67
C ILE A 72 15.34 -14.38 -7.77
N LYS A 73 15.52 -13.13 -8.22
CA LYS A 73 16.85 -12.50 -8.33
C LYS A 73 17.55 -12.34 -6.99
N GLU A 74 16.79 -12.15 -5.92
CA GLU A 74 17.28 -11.98 -4.55
C GLU A 74 17.43 -13.32 -3.80
N ASN A 75 17.30 -14.47 -4.48
CA ASN A 75 17.27 -15.82 -3.88
C ASN A 75 16.19 -15.97 -2.77
N ASP A 76 15.10 -15.23 -2.91
CA ASP A 76 13.95 -15.33 -2.03
C ASP A 76 12.94 -16.33 -2.63
N SER A 77 12.59 -17.35 -1.83
CA SER A 77 11.67 -18.42 -2.19
C SER A 77 10.18 -18.03 -2.06
N THR A 78 9.88 -16.78 -1.69
CA THR A 78 8.51 -16.27 -1.60
C THR A 78 7.80 -16.37 -2.96
N ILE A 79 6.64 -17.03 -2.97
CA ILE A 79 5.75 -17.13 -4.13
C ILE A 79 4.51 -16.27 -3.87
N ILE A 80 4.18 -15.39 -4.82
CA ILE A 80 3.00 -14.53 -4.77
C ILE A 80 2.08 -14.78 -5.97
N LYS A 81 0.81 -14.38 -5.85
CA LYS A 81 -0.12 -14.35 -6.97
C LYS A 81 0.36 -13.34 -8.02
N THR A 82 0.51 -13.78 -9.27
CA THR A 82 1.06 -12.99 -10.39
C THR A 82 0.05 -12.65 -11.48
N GLU A 83 -1.13 -13.27 -11.48
CA GLU A 83 -2.20 -13.01 -12.45
C GLU A 83 -3.42 -12.53 -11.67
N TYR A 84 -3.97 -11.38 -12.06
CA TYR A 84 -5.19 -10.81 -11.51
C TYR A 84 -6.21 -10.62 -12.63
N ASN A 85 -7.48 -10.85 -12.31
CA ASN A 85 -8.62 -10.51 -13.16
C ASN A 85 -9.66 -9.73 -12.36
N ILE A 86 -10.71 -9.24 -13.04
CA ILE A 86 -11.76 -8.44 -12.40
C ILE A 86 -12.43 -9.17 -11.22
N TYR A 87 -12.65 -10.48 -11.33
CA TYR A 87 -13.35 -11.28 -10.32
C TYR A 87 -12.55 -11.40 -9.01
N ASP A 88 -11.24 -11.17 -9.04
CA ASP A 88 -10.40 -11.17 -7.84
C ASP A 88 -10.71 -10.02 -6.87
N PHE A 89 -11.45 -9.00 -7.35
CA PHE A 89 -11.87 -7.85 -6.53
C PHE A 89 -13.27 -8.02 -5.96
N TYR A 90 -14.07 -8.93 -6.53
CA TYR A 90 -15.43 -9.18 -6.10
C TYR A 90 -15.47 -10.16 -4.92
N PRO A 91 -16.48 -10.05 -4.03
CA PRO A 91 -16.65 -11.01 -2.95
C PRO A 91 -17.07 -12.38 -3.51
N THR A 92 -16.59 -13.46 -2.90
CA THR A 92 -17.03 -14.82 -3.22
C THR A 92 -18.35 -15.19 -2.56
N GLU A 93 -18.74 -14.44 -1.52
CA GLU A 93 -19.96 -14.61 -0.76
C GLU A 93 -20.96 -13.50 -1.09
N ILE A 94 -22.25 -13.81 -0.95
CA ILE A 94 -23.33 -12.82 -1.10
C ILE A 94 -23.25 -11.87 0.09
N LEU A 95 -23.11 -10.58 -0.18
CA LEU A 95 -23.16 -9.54 0.83
C LEU A 95 -24.61 -9.10 1.05
N SER A 96 -24.91 -8.61 2.26
CA SER A 96 -26.20 -7.99 2.58
C SER A 96 -26.48 -6.78 1.67
N ASP A 97 -27.75 -6.51 1.37
CA ASP A 97 -28.18 -5.32 0.62
C ASP A 97 -28.32 -4.06 1.50
N GLU A 98 -28.00 -4.17 2.79
CA GLU A 98 -28.06 -3.04 3.72
C GLU A 98 -27.06 -1.93 3.35
N LYS A 99 -27.50 -0.68 3.51
CA LYS A 99 -26.64 0.47 3.28
C LYS A 99 -25.54 0.51 4.34
N VAL A 100 -24.29 0.54 3.89
CA VAL A 100 -23.12 0.69 4.75
C VAL A 100 -22.51 2.08 4.63
N ILE A 101 -21.93 2.56 5.73
CA ILE A 101 -21.08 3.75 5.73
C ILE A 101 -19.76 3.40 5.05
N LYS A 102 -19.26 4.27 4.18
CA LYS A 102 -17.97 4.09 3.55
C LYS A 102 -16.86 4.35 4.57
N GLU A 103 -16.32 3.28 5.12
CA GLU A 103 -15.20 3.31 6.06
C GLU A 103 -14.05 2.45 5.54
N ILE A 104 -12.99 3.11 5.10
CA ILE A 104 -11.78 2.47 4.59
C ILE A 104 -10.70 2.64 5.67
N PRO A 105 -10.23 1.54 6.28
CA PRO A 105 -9.20 1.62 7.31
C PRO A 105 -7.90 2.15 6.69
N PRO A 106 -7.24 3.15 7.32
CA PRO A 106 -5.97 3.68 6.83
C PRO A 106 -4.91 2.59 6.63
N ILE A 107 -4.91 1.61 7.52
CA ILE A 107 -4.07 0.42 7.51
C ILE A 107 -5.01 -0.81 7.47
N PRO A 108 -5.01 -1.62 6.40
CA PRO A 108 -5.85 -2.81 6.35
C PRO A 108 -5.47 -3.82 7.45
N SER A 109 -6.45 -4.34 8.17
CA SER A 109 -6.25 -5.34 9.22
C SER A 109 -5.70 -6.66 8.67
N GLY A 110 -4.87 -7.35 9.45
CA GLY A 110 -4.30 -8.65 9.05
C GLY A 110 -3.24 -8.55 7.95
N SER A 111 -2.78 -7.33 7.66
CA SER A 111 -1.71 -7.09 6.68
C SER A 111 -0.36 -7.50 7.26
N GLY A 112 0.54 -7.99 6.40
CA GLY A 112 1.92 -8.28 6.80
C GLY A 112 2.77 -7.02 7.12
N PRO A 113 4.07 -7.19 7.46
CA PRO A 113 4.97 -6.08 7.78
C PRO A 113 5.12 -5.06 6.63
N ALA A 114 5.33 -5.55 5.41
CA ALA A 114 5.53 -4.71 4.22
C ALA A 114 4.29 -3.86 3.84
N PRO A 115 3.08 -4.43 3.65
CA PRO A 115 1.88 -3.64 3.40
C PRO A 115 1.54 -2.69 4.56
N THR A 116 1.79 -3.09 5.80
CA THR A 116 1.59 -2.20 6.97
C THR A 116 2.53 -0.99 6.91
N LEU A 117 3.81 -1.19 6.60
CA LEU A 117 4.75 -0.08 6.40
C LEU A 117 4.29 0.82 5.24
N ASN A 118 3.85 0.23 4.12
CA ASN A 118 3.37 0.98 2.96
C ASN A 118 2.16 1.84 3.32
N ALA A 119 1.22 1.30 4.10
CA ALA A 119 0.06 2.02 4.58
C ALA A 119 0.46 3.14 5.55
N LEU A 120 1.41 2.91 6.47
CA LEU A 120 1.93 3.94 7.37
C LEU A 120 2.56 5.11 6.60
N ILE A 121 3.33 4.82 5.55
CA ILE A 121 3.96 5.84 4.69
C ILE A 121 2.90 6.67 3.95
N GLU A 122 1.85 6.02 3.44
CA GLU A 122 0.89 6.66 2.53
C GLU A 122 -0.27 7.35 3.26
N ALA A 123 -0.81 6.71 4.30
CA ALA A 123 -2.12 7.04 4.87
C ALA A 123 -2.04 7.72 6.23
N THR A 124 -0.83 7.92 6.79
CA THR A 124 -0.66 8.46 8.13
C THR A 124 0.38 9.57 8.19
N ASP A 125 0.30 10.37 9.23
CA ASP A 125 1.27 11.44 9.53
C ASP A 125 2.53 10.94 10.24
N PHE A 126 2.68 9.61 10.39
CA PHE A 126 3.71 9.01 11.22
C PHE A 126 5.14 9.43 10.83
N PHE A 127 5.40 9.54 9.52
CA PHE A 127 6.69 9.94 8.94
C PHE A 127 6.82 11.44 8.62
N LYS A 128 5.90 12.29 9.10
CA LYS A 128 6.10 13.76 9.08
C LYS A 128 7.26 14.20 9.99
N LYS A 129 7.61 13.37 10.98
CA LYS A 129 8.83 13.46 11.78
C LYS A 129 9.71 12.25 11.47
N ALA A 130 11.01 12.39 11.69
CA ALA A 130 11.94 11.28 11.51
C ALA A 130 11.67 10.20 12.56
N ARG A 131 11.69 8.93 12.14
CA ARG A 131 11.41 7.75 12.98
C ARG A 131 12.55 6.76 12.96
N THR A 132 12.89 6.19 14.10
CA THR A 132 13.81 5.06 14.22
C THR A 132 13.15 3.77 13.74
N LEU A 133 13.95 2.75 13.43
CA LEU A 133 13.44 1.41 13.12
C LEU A 133 12.57 0.85 14.26
N LYS A 134 12.98 1.08 15.51
CA LYS A 134 12.25 0.66 16.70
C LYS A 134 10.84 1.27 16.75
N GLU A 135 10.72 2.59 16.57
CA GLU A 135 9.42 3.26 16.56
C GLU A 135 8.51 2.74 15.44
N ILE A 136 9.08 2.42 14.28
CA ILE A 136 8.33 1.87 13.14
C ILE A 136 7.74 0.49 13.50
N VAL A 137 8.57 -0.40 14.07
CA VAL A 137 8.15 -1.73 14.52
C VAL A 137 7.05 -1.64 15.59
N GLU A 138 7.26 -0.81 16.61
CA GLU A 138 6.30 -0.61 17.70
C GLU A 138 4.97 -0.08 17.19
N LYS A 139 4.99 0.91 16.28
CA LYS A 139 3.78 1.44 15.66
C LYS A 139 3.06 0.37 14.85
N ALA A 140 3.77 -0.38 14.00
CA ALA A 140 3.17 -1.41 13.16
C ALA A 140 2.56 -2.56 13.99
N ASN A 141 3.27 -3.02 15.03
CA ASN A 141 2.78 -4.04 15.96
C ASN A 141 1.52 -3.59 16.71
N LYS A 142 1.46 -2.32 17.11
CA LYS A 142 0.26 -1.74 17.75
C LYS A 142 -0.94 -1.73 16.80
N GLU A 143 -0.75 -1.34 15.54
CA GLU A 143 -1.83 -1.25 14.56
C GLU A 143 -2.36 -2.64 14.14
N GLN A 144 -1.48 -3.64 14.09
CA GLN A 144 -1.83 -4.99 13.61
C GLN A 144 -2.07 -6.00 14.74
N SER A 145 -1.85 -5.60 15.99
CA SER A 145 -1.83 -6.50 17.15
C SER A 145 -0.88 -7.70 16.94
N GLN A 146 0.36 -7.40 16.52
CA GLN A 146 1.41 -8.38 16.19
C GLN A 146 2.66 -8.18 17.06
N ASN A 147 3.65 -9.06 16.89
CA ASN A 147 4.92 -9.07 17.61
C ASN A 147 6.14 -9.17 16.67
N TRP A 148 6.12 -8.46 15.54
CA TRP A 148 7.23 -8.45 14.58
C TRP A 148 8.50 -7.81 15.15
N GLU A 149 9.63 -8.18 14.56
CA GLU A 149 10.96 -7.66 14.86
C GLU A 149 11.48 -6.77 13.73
N ALA A 150 12.59 -6.08 13.98
CA ALA A 150 13.27 -5.22 13.01
C ALA A 150 13.61 -5.92 11.68
N SER A 151 13.97 -7.20 11.74
CA SER A 151 14.28 -8.04 10.58
C SER A 151 13.10 -8.13 9.59
N ASN A 152 11.86 -8.13 10.10
CA ASN A 152 10.65 -8.19 9.27
C ASN A 152 10.42 -6.92 8.42
N PHE A 153 11.05 -5.79 8.78
CA PHE A 153 10.90 -4.51 8.07
C PHE A 153 12.12 -4.12 7.24
N THR A 154 13.25 -4.80 7.41
CA THR A 154 14.54 -4.39 6.83
C THR A 154 14.43 -4.20 5.32
N ARG A 155 13.87 -5.20 4.61
CA ARG A 155 13.74 -5.16 3.15
C ARG A 155 12.72 -4.15 2.66
N SER A 156 11.57 -4.04 3.31
CA SER A 156 10.53 -3.10 2.91
C SER A 156 10.98 -1.65 3.12
N LEU A 157 11.76 -1.39 4.18
CA LEU A 157 12.41 -0.09 4.40
C LEU A 157 13.52 0.19 3.40
N GLU A 158 14.37 -0.79 3.08
CA GLU A 158 15.39 -0.61 2.05
C GLU A 158 14.76 -0.22 0.71
N ARG A 159 13.68 -0.91 0.31
CA ARG A 159 12.91 -0.57 -0.89
C ARG A 159 12.34 0.84 -0.82
N ALA A 160 11.80 1.25 0.33
CA ALA A 160 11.26 2.59 0.52
C ALA A 160 12.34 3.71 0.46
N VAL A 161 13.62 3.39 0.68
CA VAL A 161 14.74 4.35 0.72
C VAL A 161 15.60 4.35 -0.56
N LYS A 162 15.76 3.20 -1.22
CA LYS A 162 16.68 3.04 -2.37
C LYS A 162 16.00 2.56 -3.66
N GLY A 163 14.79 1.99 -3.58
CA GLY A 163 14.12 1.39 -4.73
C GLY A 163 13.55 2.41 -5.74
N LYS A 164 12.96 1.89 -6.83
CA LYS A 164 12.25 2.71 -7.84
C LYS A 164 11.16 3.60 -7.21
N ASN A 165 10.49 3.09 -6.17
CA ASN A 165 9.48 3.81 -5.40
C ASN A 165 10.05 4.40 -4.11
N LYS A 166 11.14 5.16 -4.25
CA LYS A 166 11.75 5.88 -3.13
C LYS A 166 10.76 6.87 -2.54
N ARG A 167 10.34 6.62 -1.30
CA ARG A 167 9.36 7.43 -0.55
C ARG A 167 9.93 8.00 0.75
N LEU A 168 10.95 7.34 1.30
CA LEU A 168 11.62 7.73 2.52
C LEU A 168 13.06 8.18 2.26
N LYS A 169 13.56 9.05 3.13
CA LYS A 169 14.96 9.46 3.25
C LYS A 169 15.49 9.02 4.61
N VAL A 170 16.74 8.55 4.63
CA VAL A 170 17.49 8.30 5.86
C VAL A 170 18.20 9.58 6.30
N ILE A 171 18.04 9.93 7.57
CA ILE A 171 18.80 11.00 8.24
C ILE A 171 19.31 10.47 9.60
N LEU A 172 20.30 11.12 10.18
CA LEU A 172 20.75 10.80 11.54
C LEU A 172 19.96 11.62 12.57
N ASN A 173 19.60 11.00 13.69
CA ASN A 173 19.11 11.73 14.85
C ASN A 173 20.29 12.31 15.67
N ASP A 174 19.97 13.02 16.75
CA ASP A 174 20.94 13.66 17.64
C ASP A 174 21.96 12.68 18.25
N ASN A 175 21.60 11.39 18.34
CA ASN A 175 22.45 10.32 18.85
C ASN A 175 23.23 9.58 17.73
N GLY A 176 23.18 10.08 16.49
CA GLY A 176 23.85 9.45 15.34
C GLY A 176 23.17 8.18 14.82
N LEU A 177 21.93 7.87 15.24
CA LEU A 177 21.18 6.70 14.76
C LEU A 177 20.41 7.02 13.49
N ASN A 178 20.34 6.03 12.60
CA ASN A 178 19.52 6.12 11.39
C ASN A 178 18.04 6.28 11.74
N THR A 179 17.43 7.30 11.15
CA THR A 179 16.00 7.57 11.19
C THR A 179 15.46 7.81 9.79
N TYR A 180 14.16 7.58 9.61
CA TYR A 180 13.46 7.59 8.34
C TYR A 180 12.42 8.69 8.33
N ILE A 181 12.39 9.51 7.30
CA ILE A 181 11.44 10.61 7.12
C ILE A 181 10.90 10.61 5.69
N LEU A 182 9.69 11.12 5.47
CA LEU A 182 9.17 11.33 4.12
C LEU A 182 10.12 12.20 3.28
N LEU A 183 10.27 11.85 2.00
CA LEU A 183 10.88 12.74 1.04
C LEU A 183 10.03 14.01 0.93
N LYS A 184 10.69 15.18 0.98
CA LYS A 184 10.03 16.44 0.63
C LYS A 184 9.59 16.35 -0.83
N LYS A 185 8.29 16.48 -1.11
CA LYS A 185 7.83 16.68 -2.48
C LYS A 185 8.49 17.95 -3.01
N PRO A 186 9.09 17.95 -4.22
CA PRO A 186 9.59 19.18 -4.82
C PRO A 186 8.44 20.18 -4.89
N LYS A 187 8.70 21.45 -4.56
CA LYS A 187 7.76 22.51 -4.90
C LYS A 187 7.62 22.47 -6.42
N LYS A 188 6.39 22.39 -6.93
CA LYS A 188 6.15 22.69 -8.34
C LYS A 188 6.41 24.18 -8.49
N ASP A 189 7.41 24.51 -9.30
CA ASP A 189 7.59 25.87 -9.83
C ASP A 189 6.43 26.21 -10.76
#